data_AF-A0A2J8MQD5-F1
#
_entry.id   AF-A0A2J8MQD5-F1
#
_cell.length_a   1.000
_cell.length_b   1.000
_cell.length_c   1.000
_cell.angle_alpha   90.00
_cell.angle_beta   90.00
_cell.angle_gamma   90.00
#
_symmetry.space_group_name_H-M   'P 1'
#
loop_
_entity.id
_entity.type
_entity.pdbx_description
1 polymer ?
#
loop_
_entity_poly.entity_id
_entity_poly.type
_entity_poly.pdbx_seq_one_letter_code
_entity_poly.pdbx_strand_id
1 'polypeptide(L)'
;YNRAVKNTRKVAVSLSVHIKNLLKHGASLDNFHFIGVSLGAHISGFVGKIFHGQLGRITGLDPAGPRFSRKPPYSRLDYTDAKFVDVIHSDSNGIQFIKCNHQRAVHLFMASLETNCNFISFPCRSYKDYKTSLCVDCDC
;
A
#
# COMPACT_ATOMS: atom_id res chain seq x y z
N TYR A 1 -4.55 19.02 6.42
CA TYR A 1 -4.32 17.57 6.67
C TYR A 1 -5.55 16.83 7.24
N ASN A 2 -6.06 17.15 8.45
CA ASN A 2 -7.14 16.37 9.09
C ASN A 2 -8.42 16.20 8.23
N ARG A 3 -8.81 17.21 7.46
CA ARG A 3 -9.94 17.12 6.52
C ARG A 3 -9.70 16.08 5.42
N ALA A 4 -8.49 16.03 4.87
CA ALA A 4 -8.10 15.06 3.86
C ALA A 4 -8.15 13.63 4.43
N VAL A 5 -7.64 13.43 5.66
CA VAL A 5 -7.75 12.16 6.38
C VAL A 5 -9.22 11.72 6.50
N LYS A 6 -10.13 12.60 6.93
CA LYS A 6 -11.57 12.27 6.99
C LYS A 6 -12.16 11.93 5.63
N ASN A 7 -11.73 12.61 4.58
CA ASN A 7 -12.24 12.40 3.22
C ASN A 7 -11.81 11.04 2.62
N THR A 8 -10.74 10.40 3.12
CA THR A 8 -10.31 9.08 2.62
C THR A 8 -11.44 8.04 2.63
N ARG A 9 -12.23 7.97 3.70
CA ARG A 9 -13.39 7.08 3.80
C ARG A 9 -14.49 7.42 2.79
N LYS A 10 -14.72 8.71 2.53
CA LYS A 10 -15.71 9.16 1.54
C LYS A 10 -15.30 8.76 0.13
N VAL A 11 -14.02 8.90 -0.20
CA VAL A 11 -13.48 8.46 -1.49
C VAL A 11 -13.61 6.95 -1.63
N ALA A 12 -13.29 6.18 -0.59
CA ALA A 12 -13.45 4.72 -0.61
C ALA A 12 -14.90 4.28 -0.85
N VAL A 13 -15.88 4.96 -0.22
CA VAL A 13 -17.30 4.71 -0.49
C VAL A 13 -17.65 5.00 -1.95
N SER A 14 -17.19 6.13 -2.50
CA SER A 14 -17.42 6.46 -3.91
C SER A 14 -16.82 5.41 -4.85
N LEU A 15 -15.58 4.99 -4.62
CA LEU A 15 -14.92 3.94 -5.41
C LEU A 15 -15.67 2.61 -5.33
N SER A 16 -16.20 2.26 -4.16
CA SER A 16 -16.98 1.02 -3.98
C SER A 16 -18.25 0.98 -4.84
N VAL A 17 -18.88 2.13 -5.11
CA VAL A 17 -20.04 2.21 -6.02
C VAL A 17 -19.63 1.85 -7.45
N HIS A 18 -18.47 2.33 -7.90
CA HIS A 18 -17.96 2.05 -9.24
C HIS A 18 -17.56 0.57 -9.39
N ILE A 19 -16.89 -0.01 -8.39
CA ILE A 19 -16.57 -1.44 -8.38
C ILE A 19 -17.87 -2.25 -8.45
N LYS A 20 -18.86 -1.96 -7.60
CA LYS A 20 -20.15 -2.66 -7.63
C LYS A 20 -20.83 -2.57 -9.00
N ASN A 21 -20.70 -1.46 -9.71
CA ASN A 21 -21.19 -1.34 -11.07
C ASN A 21 -20.45 -2.28 -12.04
N LEU A 22 -19.13 -2.36 -11.96
CA LEU A 22 -18.34 -3.28 -12.79
C LEU A 22 -18.65 -4.75 -12.49
N LEU A 23 -18.88 -5.11 -11.21
CA LEU A 23 -19.29 -6.47 -10.83
C LEU A 23 -20.63 -6.86 -11.47
N LYS A 24 -21.59 -5.93 -11.58
CA LYS A 24 -22.86 -6.17 -12.29
C LYS A 24 -22.66 -6.47 -13.79
N HIS A 25 -21.54 -6.05 -14.36
CA HIS A 25 -21.17 -6.30 -15.76
C HIS A 25 -20.20 -7.50 -15.90
N GLY A 26 -20.08 -8.34 -14.88
CA GLY A 26 -19.31 -9.58 -14.94
C GLY A 26 -17.85 -9.48 -14.48
N ALA A 27 -17.41 -8.33 -13.96
CA ALA A 27 -16.10 -8.25 -13.32
C ALA A 27 -16.04 -9.12 -12.04
N SER A 28 -14.87 -9.67 -11.73
CA SER A 28 -14.59 -10.34 -10.46
C SER A 28 -13.78 -9.43 -9.55
N LEU A 29 -13.99 -9.51 -8.23
CA LEU A 29 -13.19 -8.79 -7.24
C LEU A 29 -11.69 -9.14 -7.32
N ASP A 30 -11.37 -10.34 -7.82
CA ASP A 30 -10.00 -10.83 -8.03
C ASP A 30 -9.23 -10.07 -9.11
N ASN A 31 -9.95 -9.44 -10.04
CA ASN A 31 -9.34 -8.70 -11.14
C ASN A 31 -8.96 -7.25 -10.76
N PHE A 32 -9.24 -6.84 -9.52
CA PHE A 32 -8.93 -5.50 -9.06
C PHE A 32 -7.58 -5.44 -8.33
N HIS A 33 -6.68 -4.60 -8.87
CA HIS A 33 -5.44 -4.20 -8.21
C HIS A 33 -5.50 -2.71 -7.88
N PHE A 34 -5.52 -2.39 -6.59
CA PHE A 34 -5.47 -1.02 -6.10
C PHE A 34 -4.03 -0.62 -5.80
N ILE A 35 -3.57 0.49 -6.38
CA ILE A 35 -2.26 1.08 -6.08
C ILE A 35 -2.50 2.44 -5.44
N GLY A 36 -2.12 2.59 -4.18
CA GLY A 36 -2.40 3.77 -3.38
C GLY A 36 -1.14 4.41 -2.80
N VAL A 37 -0.89 5.68 -3.12
CA VAL A 37 0.22 6.46 -2.57
C VAL A 37 -0.24 7.24 -1.34
N SER A 38 0.56 7.30 -0.27
CA SER A 38 0.26 8.19 0.87
C SER A 38 -1.09 7.90 1.54
N LEU A 39 -1.96 8.90 1.67
CA LEU A 39 -3.37 8.75 2.05
C LEU A 39 -4.15 7.79 1.13
N GLY A 40 -3.76 7.70 -0.14
CA GLY A 40 -4.33 6.78 -1.13
C GLY A 40 -4.14 5.31 -0.78
N ALA A 41 -3.07 4.96 -0.07
CA ALA A 41 -2.88 3.61 0.45
C ALA A 41 -4.00 3.23 1.43
N HIS A 42 -4.38 4.17 2.31
CA HIS A 42 -5.49 3.96 3.24
C HIS A 42 -6.86 4.01 2.56
N ILE A 43 -7.04 4.82 1.51
CA ILE A 43 -8.24 4.76 0.66
C ILE A 43 -8.40 3.34 0.10
N SER A 44 -7.33 2.76 -0.46
CA SER A 44 -7.32 1.40 -0.99
C SER A 44 -7.70 0.37 0.08
N GLY A 45 -7.11 0.46 1.27
CA GLY A 45 -7.47 -0.40 2.41
C GLY A 45 -8.93 -0.24 2.86
N PHE A 46 -9.47 0.98 2.84
CA PHE A 46 -10.89 1.19 3.16
C PHE A 46 -11.82 0.62 2.10
N VAL A 47 -11.45 0.64 0.82
CA VAL A 47 -12.19 -0.07 -0.23
C VAL A 47 -12.14 -1.58 0.04
N GLY A 48 -10.97 -2.12 0.34
CA GLY A 48 -10.79 -3.53 0.71
C GLY A 48 -11.70 -4.00 1.84
N LYS A 49 -11.82 -3.20 2.90
CA LYS A 49 -12.75 -3.45 4.01
C LYS A 49 -14.22 -3.47 3.61
N ILE A 50 -14.63 -2.61 2.68
CA ILE A 50 -16.01 -2.60 2.15
C ILE A 50 -16.33 -3.90 1.41
N PHE A 51 -15.33 -4.52 0.78
CA PHE A 51 -15.44 -5.80 0.08
C PHE A 51 -14.90 -6.97 0.92
N HIS A 52 -14.84 -6.83 2.24
CA HIS A 52 -14.47 -7.90 3.17
C HIS A 52 -13.13 -8.59 2.84
N GLY A 53 -12.15 -7.83 2.34
CA GLY A 53 -10.83 -8.36 2.00
C GLY A 53 -10.77 -9.18 0.70
N GLN A 54 -11.84 -9.21 -0.09
CA GLN A 54 -11.93 -10.04 -1.30
C GLN A 54 -11.32 -9.41 -2.55
N LEU A 55 -10.77 -8.20 -2.47
CA LEU A 55 -10.03 -7.60 -3.59
C LEU A 55 -8.81 -8.45 -3.95
N GLY A 56 -8.46 -8.53 -5.23
CA GLY A 56 -7.29 -9.28 -5.71
C GLY A 56 -5.98 -8.81 -5.09
N ARG A 57 -5.65 -7.52 -5.23
CA ARG A 57 -4.39 -6.97 -4.70
C ARG A 57 -4.50 -5.51 -4.25
N ILE A 58 -3.79 -5.15 -3.19
CA ILE A 58 -3.51 -3.75 -2.81
C ILE A 58 -2.00 -3.54 -2.71
N THR A 59 -1.47 -2.56 -3.44
CA THR A 59 -0.10 -2.06 -3.26
C THR A 59 -0.14 -0.70 -2.56
N GLY A 60 0.43 -0.62 -1.36
CA GLY A 60 0.61 0.62 -0.60
C GLY A 60 1.96 1.25 -0.87
N LEU A 61 1.99 2.42 -1.49
CA LEU A 61 3.21 3.17 -1.77
C LEU A 61 3.37 4.26 -0.71
N ASP A 62 4.29 4.01 0.22
CA ASP A 62 4.60 4.84 1.37
C ASP A 62 3.35 5.35 2.14
N PRO A 63 2.59 4.44 2.79
CA PRO A 63 1.34 4.80 3.47
C PRO A 63 1.53 5.89 4.51
N ALA A 64 0.63 6.88 4.53
CA ALA A 64 0.77 8.05 5.40
C ALA A 64 0.71 7.70 6.89
N GLY A 65 1.82 7.88 7.62
CA GLY A 65 1.86 7.64 9.06
C GLY A 65 0.95 8.55 9.92
N PRO A 66 0.95 9.89 9.75
CA PRO A 66 0.22 10.77 10.64
C PRO A 66 -1.29 10.49 10.63
N ARG A 67 -1.88 10.28 11.82
CA ARG A 67 -3.28 9.87 12.07
C ARG A 67 -3.61 8.39 11.79
N PHE A 68 -2.69 7.58 11.27
CA PHE A 68 -2.91 6.16 10.97
C PHE A 68 -1.95 5.23 11.71
N SER A 69 -0.71 5.65 11.97
CA SER A 69 0.26 4.87 12.71
C SER A 69 -0.28 4.45 14.07
N ARG A 70 -0.09 3.17 14.42
CA ARG A 70 -0.60 2.53 15.65
C ARG A 70 -2.12 2.53 15.79
N LYS A 71 -2.87 2.86 14.74
CA LYS A 71 -4.32 2.69 14.73
C LYS A 71 -4.69 1.22 14.48
N PRO A 72 -5.86 0.79 15.01
CA PRO A 72 -6.36 -0.55 14.78
C PRO A 72 -6.63 -0.81 13.28
N PRO A 73 -6.63 -2.08 12.84
CA PRO A 73 -6.78 -2.46 11.43
C PRO A 73 -7.95 -1.75 10.72
N TYR A 74 -9.12 -1.63 11.36
CA TYR A 74 -10.31 -0.96 10.79
C TYR A 74 -10.12 0.53 10.43
N SER A 75 -9.04 1.16 10.90
CA SER A 75 -8.74 2.59 10.73
C SER A 75 -7.56 2.90 9.83
N ARG A 76 -6.90 1.91 9.22
CA ARG A 76 -5.74 2.07 8.32
C ARG A 76 -5.74 1.01 7.23
N LEU A 77 -4.72 1.03 6.37
CA LEU A 77 -4.41 -0.11 5.49
C LEU A 77 -3.91 -1.26 6.36
N ASP A 78 -4.35 -2.47 6.08
CA ASP A 78 -3.99 -3.69 6.78
C ASP A 78 -3.88 -4.88 5.82
N TYR A 79 -3.14 -5.92 6.19
CA TYR A 79 -2.91 -7.10 5.34
C TYR A 79 -4.21 -7.87 5.03
N THR A 80 -5.25 -7.69 5.86
CA THR A 80 -6.58 -8.29 5.68
C THR A 80 -7.46 -7.60 4.64
N ASP A 81 -6.99 -6.51 4.03
CA ASP A 81 -7.82 -5.68 3.13
C ASP A 81 -7.91 -6.22 1.69
N ALA A 82 -7.09 -7.19 1.32
CA ALA A 82 -7.13 -7.87 0.04
C ALA A 82 -6.55 -9.28 0.18
N LYS A 83 -6.71 -10.12 -0.86
CA LYS A 83 -6.06 -11.43 -0.95
C LYS A 83 -4.54 -11.32 -0.90
N PHE A 84 -4.00 -10.23 -1.46
CA PHE A 84 -2.58 -9.90 -1.36
C PHE A 84 -2.38 -8.40 -1.11
N VAL A 85 -1.58 -8.07 -0.10
CA VAL A 85 -1.22 -6.68 0.24
C VAL A 85 0.29 -6.55 0.30
N ASP A 86 0.86 -5.71 -0.54
CA ASP A 86 2.28 -5.37 -0.57
C ASP A 86 2.51 -3.89 -0.31
N VAL A 87 3.57 -3.54 0.43
CA VAL A 87 3.83 -2.15 0.85
C VAL A 87 5.29 -1.79 0.64
N ILE A 88 5.55 -0.65 -0.01
CA ILE A 88 6.88 -0.07 -0.15
C ILE A 88 6.98 1.14 0.79
N HIS A 89 7.84 1.06 1.80
CA HIS A 89 8.13 2.18 2.70
C HIS A 89 9.37 2.94 2.21
N SER A 90 9.27 4.25 2.04
CA SER A 90 10.37 5.09 1.57
C SER A 90 10.59 6.36 2.39
N ASP A 91 9.64 6.77 3.24
CA ASP A 91 9.80 7.87 4.20
C ASP A 91 9.39 7.45 5.63
N SER A 92 10.17 6.54 6.23
CA SER A 92 9.97 6.12 7.62
C SER A 92 10.57 7.07 8.65
N ASN A 93 11.47 7.98 8.22
CA ASN A 93 12.31 8.81 9.07
C ASN A 93 12.05 10.28 8.71
N GLY A 94 10.95 10.85 9.19
CA GLY A 94 10.40 12.15 8.76
C GLY A 94 11.28 13.39 9.02
N ILE A 95 12.44 13.49 8.36
CA ILE A 95 13.36 14.62 8.46
C ILE A 95 13.73 15.15 7.06
N GLN A 96 13.60 16.47 6.92
CA GLN A 96 14.08 17.42 5.89
C GLN A 96 13.70 17.21 4.41
N PHE A 97 13.53 15.98 3.89
CA PHE A 97 13.17 15.74 2.48
C PHE A 97 11.89 14.93 2.30
N ILE A 98 10.86 15.26 3.09
CA ILE A 98 9.57 14.55 3.16
C ILE A 98 9.04 14.25 1.75
N LYS A 99 9.05 15.23 0.83
CA LYS A 99 8.50 15.01 -0.52
C LYS A 99 9.33 14.03 -1.37
N CYS A 100 10.65 14.14 -1.36
CA CYS A 100 11.53 13.30 -2.20
C CYS A 100 11.51 11.83 -1.71
N ASN A 101 11.66 11.64 -0.40
CA ASN A 101 11.59 10.32 0.21
C ASN A 101 10.20 9.69 0.03
N HIS A 102 9.14 10.46 0.22
CA HIS A 102 7.76 9.98 0.07
C HIS A 102 7.42 9.58 -1.38
N GLN A 103 7.92 10.31 -2.37
CA GLN A 103 7.71 9.98 -3.79
C GLN A 103 8.58 8.82 -4.28
N ARG A 104 9.65 8.46 -3.56
CA ARG A 104 10.57 7.38 -3.96
C ARG A 104 9.87 6.02 -4.09
N ALA A 105 8.88 5.71 -3.26
CA ALA A 105 8.10 4.48 -3.40
C ALA A 105 7.41 4.39 -4.77
N VAL A 106 6.92 5.51 -5.31
CA VAL A 106 6.33 5.55 -6.66
C VAL A 106 7.37 5.27 -7.73
N HIS A 107 8.55 5.89 -7.61
CA HIS A 107 9.62 5.72 -8.58
C HIS A 107 10.14 4.27 -8.58
N LEU A 108 10.28 3.64 -7.40
CA LEU A 108 10.68 2.24 -7.29
C LEU A 108 9.64 1.30 -7.92
N PHE A 109 8.35 1.56 -7.68
CA PHE A 109 7.28 0.76 -8.27
C PHE A 109 7.26 0.89 -9.80
N MET A 110 7.38 2.10 -10.35
CA MET A 110 7.43 2.29 -11.81
C MET A 110 8.68 1.65 -12.42
N ALA A 111 9.84 1.81 -11.78
CA ALA A 111 11.07 1.18 -12.24
C ALA A 111 10.99 -0.35 -12.25
N SER A 112 10.25 -0.96 -11.32
CA SER A 112 10.03 -2.41 -11.32
C SER A 112 9.17 -2.93 -12.49
N LEU A 113 8.45 -2.03 -13.18
CA LEU A 113 7.64 -2.35 -14.35
C LEU A 113 8.35 -2.02 -15.67
N GLU A 114 9.12 -0.92 -15.68
CA GLU A 114 9.67 -0.36 -16.91
C GLU A 114 11.12 -0.78 -17.18
N THR A 115 11.83 -1.30 -16.18
CA THR A 115 13.25 -1.64 -16.29
C THR A 115 13.46 -3.16 -16.23
N ASN A 116 14.57 -3.61 -16.81
CA ASN A 116 15.04 -5.00 -16.69
C ASN A 116 15.85 -5.24 -15.40
N CYS A 117 15.80 -4.31 -14.44
CA CYS A 117 16.48 -4.46 -13.16
C CYS A 117 15.65 -5.34 -12.23
N ASN A 118 16.29 -6.35 -11.63
CA ASN A 118 15.64 -7.18 -10.62
C ASN A 118 15.63 -6.45 -9.28
N PHE A 119 14.43 -6.11 -8.79
CA PHE A 119 14.22 -5.56 -7.45
C PHE A 119 14.06 -6.72 -6.45
N ILE A 120 15.19 -7.28 -6.01
CA ILE A 120 15.22 -8.42 -5.09
C ILE A 120 15.07 -7.92 -3.64
N SER A 121 14.11 -8.47 -2.91
CA SER A 121 13.89 -8.20 -1.48
C SER A 121 14.34 -9.38 -0.64
N PHE A 122 15.07 -9.11 0.45
CA PHE A 122 15.52 -10.13 1.40
C PHE A 122 14.72 -10.06 2.70
N PRO A 123 14.08 -11.17 3.14
CA PRO A 123 13.46 -11.24 4.45
C PRO A 123 14.52 -11.02 5.54
N CYS A 124 14.29 -10.06 6.43
CA CYS A 124 15.25 -9.74 7.47
C CYS A 124 14.56 -9.17 8.71
N ARG A 125 15.12 -9.44 9.90
CA ARG A 125 14.57 -8.96 11.18
C ARG A 125 14.71 -7.45 11.35
N SER A 126 15.76 -6.86 10.79
CA SER A 126 15.99 -5.42 10.85
C SER A 126 16.87 -4.95 9.69
N TYR A 127 16.79 -3.64 9.37
CA TYR A 127 17.69 -3.03 8.39
C TYR A 127 19.16 -2.98 8.88
N LYS A 128 19.40 -3.10 10.19
CA LYS A 128 20.76 -3.19 10.75
C LYS A 128 21.38 -4.54 10.40
N ASP A 129 20.63 -5.64 10.59
CA ASP A 129 21.10 -7.00 10.33
C ASP A 129 21.36 -7.23 8.83
N TYR A 130 20.51 -6.65 7.98
CA TYR A 130 20.75 -6.60 6.53
C TYR A 130 22.08 -5.92 6.20
N LYS A 131 22.35 -4.76 6.80
CA LYS A 131 23.62 -4.02 6.59
C LYS A 131 24.86 -4.75 7.13
N THR A 132 24.68 -5.67 8.08
CA THR A 132 25.75 -6.55 8.57
C THR A 132 25.82 -7.89 7.83
N SER A 133 25.16 -8.01 6.67
CA SER A 133 25.15 -9.20 5.81
C SER A 133 24.55 -10.46 6.42
N LEU A 134 23.64 -10.32 7.40
CA LEU A 134 23.01 -11.47 8.07
C LEU A 134 21.79 -12.02 7.30
N CYS A 135 21.40 -11.37 6.20
CA CYS A 135 20.16 -11.66 5.46
C CYS A 135 20.40 -11.58 3.94
N VAL A 136 21.56 -12.03 3.45
CA VAL A 136 21.97 -11.88 2.03
C VAL A 136 21.63 -13.09 1.17
N ASP A 137 21.20 -14.19 1.79
CA ASP A 137 20.78 -15.39 1.09
C ASP A 137 19.25 -15.38 0.91
N CYS A 138 18.80 -15.81 -0.26
CA CYS A 138 17.37 -15.95 -0.59
C CYS A 138 16.78 -17.28 -0.10
N ASP A 139 17.46 -17.99 0.81
CA ASP A 139 17.01 -19.28 1.30
C ASP A 139 15.78 -19.11 2.20
N CYS A 140 14.72 -19.81 1.81
CA CYS A 140 13.40 -19.80 2.45
C CYS A 140 13.37 -20.60 3.75
#